data_AF-X1ABS9-F1
#
_entry.id   AF-X1ABS9-F1
#
_cell.length_a   1.000
_cell.length_b   1.000
_cell.length_c   1.000
_cell.angle_alpha   90.00
_cell.angle_beta   90.00
_cell.angle_gamma   90.00
#
_symmetry.space_group_name_H-M   'P 1'
#
loop_
_entity.id
_entity.type
_entity.pdbx_description
1 polymer ?
#
loop_
_entity_poly.entity_id
_entity_poly.type
_entity_poly.pdbx_seq_one_letter_code
_entity_poly.pdbx_strand_id
1 'polypeptide(L)'
;MRNSKKEDFLNFLKEKNLLITTHDLADLDGFISGIALKYYFETHFPNQNIQLMFSGLSKHTKSFVNQFSIKFPNFKFTFQEHIKLSDIDVIVIVDSNNLDQIKLFNNSDLDIPFIFIDHHLNLQKNYPGNV
;
A
#
# COMPACT_ATOMS: atom_id res chain seq x y z
N MET A 1 14.64 11.07 24.77
CA MET A 1 15.13 10.05 23.83
C MET A 1 14.65 10.44 22.44
N ARG A 2 15.50 10.35 21.40
CA ARG A 2 15.04 10.45 20.01
C ARG A 2 14.39 9.10 19.67
N ASN A 3 13.15 9.13 19.21
CA ASN A 3 12.50 7.95 18.65
C ASN A 3 13.29 7.46 17.43
N SER A 4 13.16 6.17 17.12
CA SER A 4 13.64 5.63 15.85
C SER A 4 12.79 6.16 14.68
N LYS A 5 13.35 6.17 13.46
CA LYS A 5 12.57 6.53 12.25
C LYS A 5 11.29 5.69 12.08
N LYS A 6 11.34 4.43 12.51
CA LYS A 6 10.19 3.52 12.52
C LYS A 6 9.13 4.02 13.51
N GLU A 7 9.52 4.37 14.73
CA GLU A 7 8.59 4.87 15.75
C GLU A 7 7.98 6.20 15.32
N ASP A 8 8.76 7.13 14.75
CA ASP A 8 8.22 8.39 14.24
C ASP A 8 7.21 8.18 13.11
N PHE A 9 7.50 7.24 12.20
CA PHE A 9 6.55 6.84 11.15
C PHE A 9 5.26 6.26 11.74
N LEU A 10 5.35 5.33 12.68
CA LEU A 10 4.18 4.71 13.30
C LEU A 10 3.38 5.70 14.14
N ASN A 11 4.07 6.58 14.88
CA ASN A 11 3.43 7.65 15.64
C ASN A 11 2.71 8.63 14.72
N PHE A 12 3.27 8.94 13.55
CA PHE A 12 2.57 9.74 12.55
C PHE A 12 1.30 9.04 12.08
N LEU A 13 1.31 7.73 11.82
CA LEU A 13 0.14 7.03 11.30
C LEU A 13 -0.96 6.77 12.35
N LYS A 14 -0.67 6.88 13.63
CA LYS A 14 -1.62 6.57 14.70
C LYS A 14 -2.89 7.45 14.61
N GLU A 15 -4.05 6.83 14.84
CA GLU A 15 -5.38 7.46 14.86
C GLU A 15 -5.85 8.02 13.49
N LYS A 16 -5.14 7.71 12.40
CA LYS A 16 -5.50 8.11 11.04
C LYS A 16 -6.24 7.02 10.27
N ASN A 17 -7.18 7.39 9.42
CA ASN A 17 -7.77 6.49 8.44
C ASN A 17 -6.77 6.23 7.31
N LEU A 18 -6.32 4.99 7.18
CA LEU A 18 -5.27 4.62 6.24
C LEU A 18 -5.82 3.92 5.01
N LEU A 19 -5.29 4.27 3.85
CA LEU A 19 -5.41 3.48 2.63
C LEU A 19 -4.05 2.88 2.26
N ILE A 20 -3.96 1.57 2.16
CA ILE A 20 -2.80 0.87 1.61
C ILE A 20 -3.09 0.55 0.14
N THR A 21 -2.11 0.82 -0.73
CA THR A 21 -2.19 0.45 -2.15
C THR A 21 -0.81 0.24 -2.77
N THR A 22 -0.76 -0.09 -4.06
CA THR A 22 0.45 -0.29 -4.85
C THR A 22 0.24 0.19 -6.30
N HIS A 23 1.23 -0.02 -7.15
CA HIS A 23 1.16 0.28 -8.57
C HIS A 23 0.02 -0.45 -9.31
N ASP A 24 -0.26 0.03 -10.51
CA ASP A 24 -1.28 -0.53 -11.38
C ASP A 24 -1.01 -1.98 -11.72
N LEU A 25 -2.07 -2.79 -11.77
CA LEU A 25 -2.00 -4.23 -12.01
C LEU A 25 -0.98 -4.91 -11.07
N ALA A 26 -1.21 -4.78 -9.77
CA ALA A 26 -0.36 -5.32 -8.70
C ALA A 26 0.19 -6.70 -9.05
N ASP A 27 1.52 -6.80 -9.06
CA ASP A 27 2.19 -8.07 -9.23
C ASP A 27 2.16 -8.86 -7.91
N LEU A 28 2.99 -9.90 -7.76
CA LEU A 28 2.96 -10.68 -6.53
C LEU A 28 3.59 -9.92 -5.36
N ASP A 29 4.62 -9.11 -5.60
CA ASP A 29 5.35 -8.39 -4.56
C ASP A 29 4.47 -7.27 -3.99
N GLY A 30 3.97 -6.36 -4.83
CA GLY A 30 3.06 -5.30 -4.40
C GLY A 30 1.78 -5.82 -3.74
N PHE A 31 1.22 -6.92 -4.26
CA PHE A 31 0.02 -7.54 -3.68
C PHE A 31 0.27 -8.10 -2.27
N ILE A 32 1.30 -8.94 -2.11
CA ILE A 32 1.60 -9.58 -0.83
C ILE A 32 2.13 -8.55 0.18
N SER A 33 2.92 -7.58 -0.26
CA SER A 33 3.39 -6.47 0.56
C SER A 33 2.23 -5.67 1.14
N GLY A 34 1.20 -5.36 0.32
CA GLY A 34 0.00 -4.67 0.80
C GLY A 34 -0.77 -5.46 1.86
N ILE A 35 -0.95 -6.76 1.66
CA ILE A 35 -1.63 -7.66 2.61
C ILE A 35 -0.85 -7.78 3.93
N ALA A 36 0.46 -8.03 3.83
CA ALA A 36 1.32 -8.17 5.01
C ALA A 36 1.38 -6.87 5.81
N LEU A 37 1.46 -5.73 5.12
CA LEU A 37 1.46 -4.42 5.77
C LEU A 37 0.13 -4.12 6.46
N LYS A 38 -0.99 -4.43 5.82
CA LYS A 38 -2.31 -4.29 6.44
C LYS A 38 -2.39 -5.09 7.74
N TYR A 39 -2.00 -6.37 7.70
CA TYR A 39 -1.98 -7.22 8.89
C TYR A 39 -1.09 -6.66 10.00
N TYR A 40 0.10 -6.16 9.63
CA TYR A 40 1.01 -5.51 10.56
C TYR A 40 0.38 -4.27 11.21
N PHE A 41 -0.25 -3.40 10.42
CA PHE A 41 -0.91 -2.20 10.94
C PHE A 41 -2.14 -2.53 11.78
N GLU A 42 -2.97 -3.50 11.41
CA GLU A 42 -4.12 -3.92 12.21
C GLU A 42 -3.70 -4.48 13.56
N THR A 43 -2.54 -5.16 13.61
CA THR A 43 -1.95 -5.65 14.86
C THR A 43 -1.39 -4.51 15.71
N HIS A 44 -0.81 -3.48 15.08
CA HIS A 44 -0.14 -2.38 15.78
C HIS A 44 -1.10 -1.26 16.21
N PHE A 45 -2.16 -1.02 15.43
CA PHE A 45 -3.17 0.02 15.62
C PHE A 45 -4.57 -0.61 15.79
N PRO A 46 -4.84 -1.24 16.94
CA PRO A 46 -6.14 -1.89 17.16
C PRO A 46 -7.26 -0.85 17.06
N ASN A 47 -8.31 -1.18 16.29
CA ASN A 47 -9.49 -0.34 16.01
C ASN A 47 -9.25 0.85 15.07
N GLN A 48 -8.09 0.99 14.45
CA GLN A 48 -7.87 1.99 13.41
C GLN A 48 -8.46 1.52 12.07
N ASN A 49 -9.09 2.42 11.31
CA ASN A 49 -9.61 2.11 9.98
C ASN A 49 -8.45 1.98 8.99
N ILE A 50 -8.14 0.74 8.60
CA ILE A 50 -7.07 0.42 7.66
C ILE A 50 -7.69 -0.30 6.46
N GLN A 51 -7.67 0.38 5.33
CA GLN A 51 -8.24 -0.12 4.08
C GLN A 51 -7.12 -0.55 3.13
N LEU A 52 -7.40 -1.51 2.27
CA LEU A 52 -6.45 -2.02 1.28
C LEU A 52 -7.17 -2.12 -0.06
N MET A 53 -6.65 -1.44 -1.07
CA MET A 53 -7.24 -1.46 -2.41
C MET A 53 -6.14 -1.57 -3.46
N PHE A 54 -6.45 -2.30 -4.52
CA PHE A 54 -5.61 -2.43 -5.70
C PHE A 54 -6.44 -1.99 -6.92
N SER A 55 -5.84 -1.27 -7.87
CA SER A 55 -6.52 -0.95 -9.14
C SER A 55 -6.89 -2.21 -9.93
N GLY A 56 -6.08 -3.26 -9.76
CA GLY A 56 -6.28 -4.58 -10.30
C GLY A 56 -5.12 -5.49 -9.94
N LEU A 57 -5.28 -6.79 -10.21
CA LEU A 57 -4.22 -7.78 -10.05
C LEU A 57 -3.68 -8.19 -11.43
N SER A 58 -2.36 -8.37 -11.52
CA SER A 58 -1.72 -8.92 -12.71
C SER A 58 -2.24 -10.33 -13.03
N LYS A 59 -2.04 -10.79 -14.27
CA LYS A 59 -2.40 -12.16 -14.68
C LYS A 59 -1.71 -13.22 -13.80
N HIS A 60 -0.44 -12.98 -13.46
CA HIS A 60 0.35 -13.91 -12.65
C HIS A 60 -0.15 -13.93 -11.21
N THR A 61 -0.44 -12.76 -10.62
CA THR A 61 -1.01 -12.65 -9.27
C THR A 61 -2.37 -13.32 -9.18
N LYS A 62 -3.26 -13.12 -10.18
CA LYS A 62 -4.55 -13.82 -10.24
C LYS A 62 -4.39 -15.34 -10.28
N SER A 63 -3.45 -15.84 -11.09
CA SER A 63 -3.16 -17.27 -11.17
C SER A 63 -2.65 -17.81 -9.82
N PHE A 64 -1.76 -17.07 -9.16
CA PHE A 64 -1.28 -17.40 -7.82
C PHE A 64 -2.43 -17.45 -6.81
N VAL A 65 -3.27 -16.42 -6.73
CA VAL A 65 -4.40 -16.35 -5.81
C VAL A 65 -5.35 -17.53 -6.00
N ASN A 66 -5.62 -17.92 -7.24
CA ASN A 66 -6.46 -19.08 -7.54
C ASN A 66 -5.84 -20.39 -7.02
N GLN A 67 -4.56 -20.64 -7.34
CA GLN A 67 -3.85 -21.84 -6.87
C GLN A 67 -3.71 -21.87 -5.34
N PHE A 68 -3.43 -20.71 -4.75
CA PHE A 68 -3.32 -20.57 -3.30
C PHE A 68 -4.65 -20.89 -2.62
N SER A 69 -5.77 -20.35 -3.13
CA SER A 69 -7.11 -20.61 -2.59
C SER A 69 -7.50 -22.08 -2.69
N ILE A 70 -7.07 -22.81 -3.73
CA ILE A 70 -7.29 -24.27 -3.83
C ILE A 70 -6.54 -25.01 -2.72
N LYS A 71 -5.28 -24.62 -2.46
CA LYS A 71 -4.44 -25.27 -1.45
C LYS A 71 -4.82 -24.87 -0.02
N PHE A 72 -5.34 -23.66 0.17
CA PHE A 72 -5.69 -23.06 1.46
C PHE A 72 -7.11 -22.49 1.42
N PRO A 73 -8.15 -23.33 1.36
CA PRO A 73 -9.54 -22.89 1.13
C PRO A 73 -10.12 -22.01 2.26
N ASN A 74 -9.52 -22.07 3.45
CA ASN A 74 -9.92 -21.26 4.60
C ASN A 74 -9.24 -19.88 4.63
N PHE A 75 -8.23 -19.66 3.79
CA PHE A 75 -7.58 -18.36 3.68
C PHE A 75 -8.27 -17.56 2.58
N LYS A 76 -8.73 -16.35 2.92
CA LYS A 76 -9.37 -15.44 1.97
C LYS A 76 -8.55 -14.15 1.90
N PHE A 77 -8.08 -13.83 0.70
CA PHE A 77 -7.55 -12.51 0.43
C PHE A 77 -8.69 -11.49 0.48
N THR A 78 -8.55 -10.45 1.30
CA THR A 78 -9.58 -9.40 1.47
C THR A 78 -9.00 -8.03 1.19
N PHE A 79 -9.58 -7.36 0.21
CA PHE A 79 -9.28 -5.98 -0.17
C PHE A 79 -10.55 -5.35 -0.75
N GLN A 80 -10.64 -4.03 -0.68
CA GLN A 80 -11.80 -3.27 -1.12
C GLN A 80 -11.78 -3.08 -2.65
N GLU A 81 -12.96 -3.15 -3.27
CA GLU A 81 -13.15 -2.79 -4.69
C GLU A 81 -13.42 -1.29 -4.88
N HIS A 82 -13.96 -0.63 -3.85
CA HIS A 82 -14.30 0.79 -3.86
C HIS A 82 -14.02 1.41 -2.50
N ILE A 83 -13.43 2.61 -2.49
CA ILE A 83 -13.11 3.39 -1.30
C ILE A 83 -13.51 4.84 -1.54
N LYS A 84 -14.09 5.48 -0.52
CA LYS A 84 -14.30 6.92 -0.50
C LYS A 84 -13.03 7.59 0.03
N LEU A 85 -12.31 8.26 -0.86
CA LEU A 85 -11.06 8.93 -0.50
C LEU A 85 -11.26 10.09 0.48
N SER A 86 -12.46 10.68 0.52
CA SER A 86 -12.84 11.70 1.52
C SER A 86 -12.67 11.25 2.97
N ASP A 87 -12.66 9.93 3.20
CA ASP A 87 -12.59 9.34 4.54
C ASP A 87 -11.15 8.92 4.89
N ILE A 88 -10.18 9.15 4.01
CA ILE A 88 -8.78 8.72 4.15
C ILE A 88 -7.91 9.92 4.52
N ASP A 89 -7.14 9.76 5.59
CA ASP A 89 -6.21 10.79 6.07
C ASP A 89 -4.81 10.62 5.46
N VAL A 90 -4.39 9.38 5.20
CA VAL A 90 -3.06 9.05 4.65
C VAL A 90 -3.14 7.85 3.71
N ILE A 91 -2.43 7.94 2.58
CA ILE A 91 -2.23 6.84 1.65
C ILE A 91 -0.82 6.26 1.85
N VAL A 92 -0.71 4.94 2.00
CA VAL A 92 0.56 4.22 2.04
C VAL A 92 0.69 3.38 0.78
N ILE A 93 1.67 3.73 -0.04
CA ILE A 93 1.93 3.10 -1.33
C ILE A 93 3.12 2.16 -1.17
N VAL A 94 2.92 0.87 -1.43
CA VAL A 94 3.97 -0.15 -1.36
C VAL A 94 4.47 -0.50 -2.76
N ASP A 95 5.72 -0.92 -2.85
CA ASP A 95 6.34 -1.48 -4.06
C ASP A 95 6.31 -0.54 -5.28
N SER A 96 6.26 0.76 -5.02
CA SER A 96 6.43 1.80 -6.02
C SER A 96 6.89 3.07 -5.34
N ASN A 97 7.64 3.89 -6.08
CA ASN A 97 8.04 5.24 -5.67
C ASN A 97 7.53 6.31 -6.65
N ASN A 98 6.59 5.95 -7.54
CA ASN A 98 6.08 6.83 -8.57
C ASN A 98 4.54 6.88 -8.53
N LEU A 99 3.99 8.08 -8.27
CA LEU A 99 2.54 8.31 -8.25
C LEU A 99 1.86 8.01 -9.57
N ASP A 100 2.51 8.25 -10.71
CA ASP A 100 1.92 8.03 -12.05
C ASP A 100 1.59 6.56 -12.30
N GLN A 101 2.21 5.65 -11.55
CA GLN A 101 1.94 4.22 -11.63
C GLN A 101 0.70 3.83 -10.82
N ILE A 102 0.13 4.71 -10.00
CA ILE A 102 -0.99 4.39 -9.12
C ILE A 102 -2.31 4.78 -9.78
N LYS A 103 -2.95 3.83 -10.47
CA LYS A 103 -4.23 4.05 -11.17
C LYS A 103 -5.46 3.87 -10.27
N LEU A 104 -5.44 4.53 -9.12
CA LEU A 104 -6.59 4.60 -8.21
C LEU A 104 -7.15 6.01 -8.03
N PHE A 105 -6.32 7.00 -8.31
CA PHE A 105 -6.59 8.40 -8.00
C PHE A 105 -6.80 9.18 -9.29
N ASN A 106 -7.74 10.11 -9.27
CA ASN A 106 -7.78 11.18 -10.25
C ASN A 106 -6.91 12.34 -9.77
N ASN A 107 -6.49 13.23 -10.67
CA ASN A 107 -5.64 14.38 -10.33
C ASN A 107 -6.24 15.30 -9.23
N SER A 108 -7.56 15.23 -9.00
CA SER A 108 -8.25 15.96 -7.92
C SER A 108 -8.05 15.37 -6.52
N ASP A 109 -7.52 14.16 -6.42
CA ASP A 109 -7.40 13.41 -5.15
C ASP A 109 -6.02 13.58 -4.49
N LEU A 110 -5.17 14.46 -5.04
CA LEU A 110 -3.76 14.67 -4.65
C LEU A 110 -3.55 15.47 -3.35
N ASP A 111 -4.63 15.94 -2.71
CA ASP A 111 -4.54 16.68 -1.43
C ASP A 111 -4.29 15.76 -0.23
N ILE A 112 -4.49 14.44 -0.38
CA ILE A 112 -4.26 13.46 0.68
C ILE A 112 -2.76 13.14 0.77
N PRO A 113 -2.13 13.28 1.95
CA PRO A 113 -0.74 12.90 2.14
C PRO A 113 -0.49 11.43 1.78
N PHE A 114 0.58 11.17 1.03
CA PHE A 114 1.00 9.82 0.66
C PHE A 114 2.42 9.50 1.14
N ILE A 115 2.68 8.22 1.42
CA ILE A 115 3.98 7.71 1.85
C ILE A 115 4.34 6.49 1.00
N PHE A 116 5.55 6.49 0.45
CA PHE A 116 6.10 5.36 -0.29
C PHE A 116 6.91 4.42 0.61
N ILE A 117 6.68 3.12 0.50
CA ILE A 117 7.49 2.04 1.06
C ILE A 117 7.95 1.18 -0.11
N ASP A 118 9.20 1.36 -0.52
CA ASP A 118 9.68 0.83 -1.78
C ASP A 118 11.17 0.43 -1.71
N HIS A 119 11.53 -0.52 -2.57
CA HIS A 119 12.88 -1.06 -2.74
C HIS A 119 13.49 -0.73 -4.10
N HIS A 120 12.72 -0.15 -5.03
CA HIS A 120 13.26 0.29 -6.31
C HIS A 120 14.23 1.48 -6.13
N LEU A 121 15.24 1.50 -6.98
CA LEU A 121 16.23 2.59 -6.97
C LEU A 121 15.56 3.90 -7.39
N ASN A 122 15.47 4.86 -6.47
CA ASN A 122 15.05 6.22 -6.82
C ASN A 122 16.21 6.97 -7.48
N LEU A 123 16.31 6.92 -8.81
CA LEU A 123 17.41 7.51 -9.57
C LEU A 123 17.57 9.02 -9.33
N GLN A 124 16.47 9.78 -9.23
CA GLN A 124 16.51 11.23 -8.97
C GLN A 124 17.02 11.56 -7.57
N LYS A 125 16.63 10.77 -6.56
CA LYS A 125 17.04 10.97 -5.17
C LYS A 125 18.44 10.44 -4.87
N ASN A 126 18.84 9.35 -5.51
CA ASN A 126 20.10 8.64 -5.24
C ASN A 126 21.25 9.10 -6.14
N TYR A 127 20.97 9.67 -7.32
CA TYR A 127 21.98 10.18 -8.25
C TYR A 127 21.56 11.53 -8.87
N PRO A 128 21.43 12.61 -8.07
CA PRO A 128 20.95 13.91 -8.55
C PRO A 128 21.87 14.58 -9.61
N GLY A 129 23.08 14.06 -9.82
CA GLY A 129 24.06 14.62 -10.76
C GLY A 129 24.21 13.89 -12.11
N ASN A 130 23.41 12.85 -12.37
CA ASN A 130 23.51 12.03 -13.60
C ASN A 130 22.21 12.06 -14.45
N VAL A 131 21.37 13.09 -14.29
CA VAL A 131 20.20 13.34 -15.15
C VAL A 131 20.43 14.61 -15.95
#